data_AF-A0A923U279-F1
#
_entry.id   AF-A0A923U279-F1
#
_cell.length_a   1.000
_cell.length_b   1.000
_cell.length_c   1.000
_cell.angle_alpha   90.00
_cell.angle_beta   90.00
_cell.angle_gamma   90.00
#
_symmetry.space_group_name_H-M   'P 1'
#
loop_
_entity.id
_entity.type
_entity.pdbx_description
1 polymer ?
#
loop_
_entity_poly.entity_id
_entity_poly.type
_entity_poly.pdbx_seq_one_letter_code
_entity_poly.pdbx_strand_id
1 'polypeptide(L)'
;MKNKNKILMLGQWSAFTLLSVHFLGMQAEARQIAPLLKTVADVLGTSKASKKVIGKDTVFYSKDAAGKASKVAVIAHATWGGRCTHEWVIGLDYPTNKITKVAVTELSCPHADPINESGFLDQFKGKGPVEVKGVKRLSGINTVVKATGSSDLTNEEVVKAIALIEKNHAAF
;
A
#
# COMPACT_ATOMS: atom_id res chain seq x y z
N MET A 1 -11.12 -10.92 -75.54
CA MET A 1 -10.01 -10.37 -76.35
C MET A 1 -9.69 -8.96 -75.86
N LYS A 2 -8.39 -8.65 -75.68
CA LYS A 2 -7.67 -7.35 -75.81
C LYS A 2 -8.48 -6.07 -75.44
N ASN A 3 -8.00 -5.10 -74.67
CA ASN A 3 -6.66 -4.55 -74.66
C ASN A 3 -6.48 -3.54 -73.51
N LYS A 4 -5.21 -3.34 -73.14
CA LYS A 4 -4.68 -2.39 -72.16
C LYS A 4 -4.83 -0.92 -72.62
N ASN A 5 -4.96 0.05 -71.70
CA ASN A 5 -3.89 1.03 -71.38
C ASN A 5 -4.40 2.29 -70.64
N LYS A 6 -3.79 2.51 -69.46
CA LYS A 6 -3.20 3.75 -68.90
C LYS A 6 -3.90 5.11 -69.10
N ILE A 7 -3.98 5.88 -68.01
CA ILE A 7 -3.17 7.10 -67.78
C ILE A 7 -3.25 7.56 -66.31
N LEU A 8 -2.08 7.93 -65.78
CA LEU A 8 -1.82 8.59 -64.50
C LEU A 8 -2.68 9.86 -64.31
N MET A 9 -3.11 10.15 -63.08
CA MET A 9 -2.93 11.50 -62.54
C MET A 9 -2.62 11.46 -61.04
N LEU A 10 -1.48 12.10 -60.75
CA LEU A 10 -0.93 12.41 -59.44
C LEU A 10 -1.85 13.41 -58.73
N GLY A 11 -2.37 13.02 -57.56
CA GLY A 11 -2.96 13.94 -56.61
C GLY A 11 -2.05 14.05 -55.39
N GLN A 12 -1.29 15.13 -55.29
CA GLN A 12 -0.62 15.57 -54.07
C GLN A 12 -1.62 15.60 -52.91
N TRP A 13 -1.46 14.71 -51.94
CA TRP A 13 -2.08 14.86 -50.62
C TRP A 13 -1.03 15.43 -49.69
N SER A 14 -1.17 16.72 -49.44
CA SER A 14 -0.35 17.52 -48.54
C SER A 14 -0.25 16.87 -47.17
N ALA A 15 0.99 16.72 -46.72
CA ALA A 15 1.34 16.36 -45.36
C ALA A 15 0.80 17.40 -44.37
N PHE A 16 -0.14 16.99 -43.52
CA PHE A 16 -0.38 17.60 -42.22
C PHE A 16 -0.63 16.46 -41.24
N THR A 17 0.43 15.73 -40.92
CA THR A 17 0.43 14.89 -39.71
C THR A 17 0.54 15.86 -38.53
N LEU A 18 -0.61 16.19 -37.94
CA LEU A 18 -0.66 16.82 -36.63
C LEU A 18 0.11 15.92 -35.66
N LEU A 19 1.30 16.35 -35.28
CA LEU A 19 2.04 15.79 -34.16
C LEU A 19 1.33 16.27 -32.88
N SER A 20 0.18 15.67 -32.58
CA SER A 20 -0.39 15.74 -31.24
C SER A 20 0.53 14.93 -30.33
N VAL A 21 1.54 15.60 -29.76
CA VAL A 21 2.25 15.12 -28.58
C VAL A 21 1.19 15.00 -27.50
N HIS A 22 0.58 13.83 -27.42
CA HIS A 22 -0.20 13.43 -26.27
C HIS A 22 0.80 13.35 -25.14
N PHE A 23 0.84 14.42 -24.35
CA PHE A 23 1.39 14.38 -23.01
C PHE A 23 0.55 13.35 -22.25
N LEU A 24 0.94 12.08 -22.36
CA LEU A 24 0.50 11.01 -21.47
C LEU A 24 1.02 11.40 -20.09
N GLY A 25 0.27 12.28 -19.42
CA GLY A 25 0.38 12.41 -18.00
C GLY A 25 0.15 11.01 -17.45
N MET A 26 1.22 10.38 -16.97
CA MET A 26 1.08 9.23 -16.09
C MET A 26 0.29 9.73 -14.88
N GLN A 27 -1.03 9.61 -14.93
CA GLN A 27 -1.82 9.63 -13.72
C GLN A 27 -1.30 8.44 -12.90
N ALA A 28 -0.86 8.73 -11.68
CA ALA A 28 -0.52 7.71 -10.71
C ALA A 28 -1.82 6.99 -10.34
N GLU A 29 -2.23 6.03 -11.18
CA GLU A 29 -3.37 5.19 -10.87
C GLU A 29 -2.97 4.24 -9.74
N ALA A 30 -3.75 4.26 -8.68
CA ALA A 30 -3.67 3.32 -7.57
C ALA A 30 -3.71 1.88 -8.10
N ARG A 31 -2.56 1.19 -8.06
CA ARG A 31 -2.50 -0.22 -8.42
C ARG A 31 -2.82 -1.05 -7.19
N GLN A 32 -3.93 -1.78 -7.28
CA GLN A 32 -4.27 -2.77 -6.27
C GLN A 32 -3.29 -3.94 -6.36
N ILE A 33 -2.55 -4.17 -5.27
CA ILE A 33 -1.60 -5.28 -5.13
C ILE A 33 -2.35 -6.54 -4.69
N ALA A 34 -3.28 -6.38 -3.74
CA ALA A 34 -4.09 -7.47 -3.20
C ALA A 34 -5.46 -6.96 -2.71
N PRO A 35 -6.51 -7.81 -2.71
CA PRO A 35 -7.78 -7.47 -2.10
C PRO A 35 -7.63 -7.19 -0.59
N LEU A 36 -8.17 -6.07 -0.12
CA LEU A 36 -8.05 -5.63 1.28
C LEU A 36 -8.50 -6.70 2.28
N LEU A 37 -9.74 -7.20 2.14
CA LEU A 37 -10.29 -8.19 3.08
C LEU A 37 -9.55 -9.52 3.07
N LYS A 38 -9.01 -9.93 1.91
CA LYS A 38 -8.15 -11.11 1.82
C LYS A 38 -6.85 -10.88 2.60
N THR A 39 -6.25 -9.70 2.43
CA THR A 39 -5.02 -9.31 3.13
C THR A 39 -5.24 -9.22 4.65
N VAL A 40 -6.38 -8.68 5.10
CA VAL A 40 -6.79 -8.68 6.52
C VAL A 40 -6.89 -10.10 7.05
N ALA A 41 -7.55 -11.01 6.31
CA ALA A 41 -7.67 -12.40 6.74
C ALA A 41 -6.31 -13.10 6.83
N ASP A 42 -5.41 -12.85 5.88
CA ASP A 42 -4.05 -13.40 5.87
C ASP A 42 -3.19 -12.84 7.01
N VAL A 43 -3.35 -11.55 7.33
CA VAL A 43 -2.63 -10.89 8.44
C VAL A 43 -3.12 -11.40 9.80
N LEU A 44 -4.43 -11.55 9.98
CA LEU A 44 -5.01 -12.09 11.21
C LEU A 44 -4.85 -13.61 11.30
N GLY A 45 -4.66 -14.31 10.17
CA GLY A 45 -4.65 -15.77 10.10
C GLY A 45 -6.04 -16.37 10.32
N THR A 46 -7.10 -15.63 10.01
CA THR A 46 -8.49 -16.08 10.11
C THR A 46 -9.40 -15.25 9.21
N SER A 47 -10.41 -15.90 8.62
CA SER A 47 -11.49 -15.19 7.91
C SER A 47 -12.56 -14.62 8.85
N LYS A 48 -12.54 -15.02 10.14
CA LYS A 48 -13.46 -14.54 11.17
C LYS A 48 -12.84 -13.35 11.90
N ALA A 49 -13.05 -12.16 11.36
CA ALA A 49 -12.57 -10.91 11.93
C ALA A 49 -13.74 -9.96 12.23
N SER A 50 -13.63 -9.24 13.33
CA SER A 50 -14.53 -8.14 13.70
C SER A 50 -13.94 -6.82 13.24
N LYS A 51 -14.76 -5.92 12.69
CA LYS A 51 -14.37 -4.56 12.33
C LYS A 51 -14.69 -3.59 13.46
N LYS A 52 -13.80 -2.64 13.71
CA LYS A 52 -13.98 -1.49 14.61
C LYS A 52 -13.40 -0.24 13.96
N VAL A 53 -14.01 0.90 14.24
CA VAL A 53 -13.50 2.21 13.82
C VAL A 53 -13.02 2.94 15.08
N ILE A 54 -11.79 3.45 15.05
CA ILE A 54 -11.19 4.23 16.13
C ILE A 54 -10.82 5.59 15.58
N GLY A 55 -11.59 6.62 15.94
CA GLY A 55 -11.48 7.93 15.31
C GLY A 55 -11.77 7.82 13.80
N LYS A 56 -10.73 8.04 12.98
CA LYS A 56 -10.81 7.91 11.51
C LYS A 56 -10.24 6.58 10.99
N ASP A 57 -9.61 5.79 11.85
CA ASP A 57 -8.86 4.61 11.46
C ASP A 57 -9.75 3.36 11.51
N THR A 58 -9.62 2.50 10.50
CA THR A 58 -10.31 1.21 10.47
C THR A 58 -9.39 0.13 11.02
N VAL A 59 -9.91 -0.63 11.98
CA VAL A 59 -9.20 -1.71 12.65
C VAL A 59 -10.02 -2.99 12.56
N PHE A 60 -9.38 -4.09 12.21
CA PHE A 60 -9.93 -5.43 12.28
C PHE A 60 -9.25 -6.20 13.40
N TYR A 61 -9.98 -7.11 14.05
CA TYR A 61 -9.40 -7.93 15.11
C TYR A 61 -10.01 -9.32 15.13
N SER A 62 -9.22 -10.30 15.54
CA SER A 62 -9.65 -11.66 15.80
C SER A 62 -9.69 -11.92 17.30
N LYS A 63 -10.56 -12.85 17.72
CA LYS A 63 -10.63 -13.32 19.09
C LYS A 63 -10.05 -14.72 19.21
N ASP A 64 -9.45 -15.02 20.36
CA ASP A 64 -9.06 -16.37 20.74
C ASP A 64 -10.28 -17.23 21.14
N ALA A 65 -10.02 -18.48 21.54
CA ALA A 65 -11.06 -19.40 21.99
C ALA A 65 -11.76 -18.94 23.29
N ALA A 66 -11.12 -18.06 24.07
CA ALA A 66 -11.69 -17.46 25.29
C ALA A 66 -12.50 -16.18 24.98
N GLY A 67 -12.64 -15.80 23.70
CA GLY A 67 -13.39 -14.62 23.28
C GLY A 67 -12.66 -13.30 23.51
N LYS A 68 -11.36 -13.34 23.85
CA LYS A 68 -10.49 -12.16 24.02
C LYS A 68 -9.81 -11.81 22.70
N ALA A 69 -9.61 -10.53 22.43
CA ALA A 69 -8.84 -10.12 21.26
C ALA A 69 -7.42 -10.71 21.31
N SER A 70 -6.96 -11.27 20.19
CA SER A 70 -5.68 -11.98 20.09
C SER A 70 -4.76 -11.38 19.03
N LYS A 71 -5.32 -10.91 17.93
CA LYS A 71 -4.60 -10.20 16.87
C LYS A 71 -5.42 -9.04 16.37
N VAL A 72 -4.72 -8.02 15.91
CA VAL A 72 -5.29 -6.80 15.37
C VAL A 72 -4.64 -6.49 14.02
N ALA A 73 -5.40 -5.92 13.10
CA ALA A 73 -4.95 -5.43 11.81
C ALA A 73 -5.45 -4.00 11.61
N VAL A 74 -4.54 -3.06 11.49
CA VAL A 74 -4.84 -1.64 11.22
C VAL A 74 -4.76 -1.41 9.72
N ILE A 75 -5.78 -0.76 9.15
CA ILE A 75 -5.73 -0.27 7.77
C ILE A 75 -5.11 1.12 7.80
N ALA A 76 -3.93 1.24 7.21
CA ALA A 76 -3.22 2.51 7.12
C ALA A 76 -3.24 3.04 5.68
N HIS A 77 -3.41 4.35 5.55
CA HIS A 77 -3.42 5.04 4.27
C HIS A 77 -2.56 6.29 4.36
N ALA A 78 -1.69 6.50 3.37
CA ALA A 78 -0.90 7.72 3.27
C ALA A 78 -0.76 8.17 1.82
N THR A 79 -0.58 9.47 1.65
CA THR A 79 -0.32 10.08 0.34
C THR A 79 1.06 10.71 0.32
N TRP A 80 1.91 10.27 -0.60
CA TRP A 80 3.21 10.86 -0.89
C TRP A 80 3.10 11.95 -1.96
N GLY A 81 3.74 13.10 -1.71
CA GLY A 81 3.83 14.20 -2.69
C GLY A 81 2.48 14.74 -3.17
N GLY A 82 1.40 14.51 -2.42
CA GLY A 82 0.03 14.90 -2.78
C GLY A 82 -0.57 14.15 -3.97
N ARG A 83 0.10 13.12 -4.50
CA ARG A 83 -0.32 12.42 -5.72
C ARG A 83 -0.30 10.90 -5.62
N CYS A 84 0.59 10.34 -4.81
CA CYS A 84 0.70 8.89 -4.69
C CYS A 84 0.07 8.38 -3.40
N THR A 85 -1.07 7.71 -3.50
CA THR A 85 -1.66 6.94 -2.41
C THR A 85 -0.99 5.58 -2.22
N HIS A 86 -0.93 5.17 -0.95
CA HIS A 86 -0.48 3.86 -0.51
C HIS A 86 -1.42 3.35 0.57
N GLU A 87 -1.73 2.06 0.53
CA GLU A 87 -2.54 1.38 1.54
C GLU A 87 -1.78 0.16 2.08
N TRP A 88 -1.83 0.01 3.40
CA TRP A 88 -1.23 -1.12 4.11
C TRP A 88 -2.23 -1.77 5.06
N VAL A 89 -2.03 -3.05 5.31
CA VAL A 89 -2.57 -3.78 6.45
C VAL A 89 -1.42 -4.08 7.41
N ILE A 90 -1.47 -3.49 8.60
CA ILE A 90 -0.44 -3.63 9.64
C ILE A 90 -1.00 -4.51 10.75
N GLY A 91 -0.47 -5.72 10.86
CA GLY A 91 -0.84 -6.73 11.84
C GLY A 91 -0.04 -6.64 13.13
N LEU A 92 -0.74 -6.73 14.26
CA LEU A 92 -0.18 -6.73 15.60
C LEU A 92 -0.68 -7.94 16.39
N ASP A 93 0.20 -8.52 17.19
CA ASP A 93 -0.18 -9.39 18.30
C ASP A 93 -0.82 -8.52 19.37
N TYR A 94 -2.08 -8.79 19.73
CA TYR A 94 -2.81 -7.89 20.60
C TYR A 94 -2.23 -7.83 22.01
N PRO A 95 -1.89 -8.96 22.68
CA PRO A 95 -1.33 -8.91 24.03
C PRO A 95 -0.04 -8.09 24.16
N THR A 96 0.80 -8.10 23.14
CA THR A 96 2.12 -7.44 23.18
C THR A 96 2.22 -6.16 22.36
N ASN A 97 1.20 -5.84 21.55
CA ASN A 97 1.19 -4.77 20.55
C ASN A 97 2.42 -4.79 19.61
N LYS A 98 3.00 -5.97 19.38
CA LYS A 98 4.14 -6.15 18.49
C LYS A 98 3.69 -6.49 17.07
N ILE A 99 4.39 -5.95 16.08
CA ILE A 99 4.11 -6.24 14.67
C ILE A 99 4.31 -7.74 14.39
N THR A 100 3.29 -8.36 13.81
CA THR A 100 3.34 -9.74 13.32
C THR A 100 3.56 -9.79 11.81
N LYS A 101 2.96 -8.86 11.06
CA LYS A 101 3.03 -8.77 9.61
C LYS A 101 2.71 -7.35 9.13
N VAL A 102 3.37 -6.91 8.08
CA VAL A 102 2.96 -5.72 7.30
C VAL A 102 2.71 -6.20 5.87
N ALA A 103 1.62 -5.76 5.26
CA ALA A 103 1.30 -6.09 3.88
C ALA A 103 0.81 -4.84 3.14
N VAL A 104 1.21 -4.70 1.89
CA VAL A 104 0.78 -3.62 1.02
C VAL A 104 -0.43 -4.09 0.22
N THR A 105 -1.50 -3.30 0.18
CA THR A 105 -2.72 -3.60 -0.59
C THR A 105 -2.88 -2.69 -1.80
N GLU A 106 -2.30 -1.49 -1.76
CA GLU A 106 -2.32 -0.53 -2.86
C GLU A 106 -1.02 0.25 -2.96
N LEU A 107 -0.50 0.41 -4.18
CA LEU A 107 0.57 1.36 -4.52
C LEU A 107 0.20 2.10 -5.80
N SER A 108 0.09 3.43 -5.74
CA SER A 108 -0.14 4.26 -6.93
C SER A 108 1.15 4.74 -7.63
N CYS A 109 2.27 4.74 -6.91
CA CYS A 109 3.57 5.20 -7.42
C CYS A 109 4.33 4.02 -8.05
N PRO A 110 4.68 4.03 -9.35
CA PRO A 110 5.35 2.90 -10.00
C PRO A 110 6.73 2.57 -9.42
N HIS A 111 7.44 3.57 -8.90
CA HIS A 111 8.75 3.37 -8.26
C HIS A 111 8.65 2.84 -6.82
N ALA A 112 7.45 2.76 -6.25
CA ALA A 112 7.23 2.28 -4.89
C ALA A 112 7.11 0.74 -4.81
N ASP A 113 6.96 0.05 -5.94
CA ASP A 113 6.81 -1.41 -6.00
C ASP A 113 7.82 -2.20 -5.14
N PRO A 114 9.11 -1.81 -5.06
CA PRO A 114 10.09 -2.52 -4.22
C PRO A 114 9.76 -2.52 -2.72
N ILE A 115 8.90 -1.63 -2.21
CA ILE A 115 8.50 -1.66 -0.79
C ILE A 115 7.53 -2.81 -0.49
N ASN A 116 6.97 -3.48 -1.50
CA ASN A 116 6.12 -4.66 -1.30
C ASN A 116 6.95 -5.95 -1.15
N GLU A 117 8.27 -5.87 -1.26
CA GLU A 117 9.13 -7.04 -1.06
C GLU A 117 9.17 -7.46 0.41
N SER A 118 9.12 -8.77 0.67
CA SER A 118 9.15 -9.31 2.03
C SER A 118 10.40 -8.87 2.79
N GLY A 119 11.56 -8.78 2.12
CA GLY A 119 12.80 -8.33 2.74
C GLY A 119 12.72 -6.91 3.32
N PHE A 120 11.92 -6.01 2.71
CA PHE A 120 11.66 -4.71 3.29
C PHE A 120 10.65 -4.78 4.44
N LEU A 121 9.49 -5.40 4.20
CA LEU A 121 8.38 -5.44 5.15
C LEU A 121 8.68 -6.25 6.43
N ASP A 122 9.50 -7.30 6.33
CA ASP A 122 9.85 -8.16 7.46
C ASP A 122 10.75 -7.45 8.48
N GLN A 123 11.40 -6.33 8.12
CA GLN A 123 12.18 -5.51 9.06
C GLN A 123 11.33 -4.92 10.20
N PHE A 124 10.02 -4.78 9.98
CA PHE A 124 9.08 -4.26 10.99
C PHE A 124 8.63 -5.34 11.98
N LYS A 125 8.81 -6.63 11.66
CA LYS A 125 8.32 -7.74 12.49
C LYS A 125 8.98 -7.70 13.87
N GLY A 126 8.17 -7.86 14.92
CA GLY A 126 8.61 -7.85 16.31
C GLY A 126 8.80 -6.46 16.93
N LYS A 127 8.78 -5.37 16.14
CA LYS A 127 8.80 -3.99 16.65
C LYS A 127 7.51 -3.71 17.43
N GLY A 128 7.59 -2.96 18.52
CA GLY A 128 6.44 -2.70 19.40
C GLY A 128 6.47 -1.34 20.11
N PRO A 129 5.69 -1.20 21.20
CA PRO A 129 5.48 0.07 21.88
C PRO A 129 6.75 0.75 22.40
N VAL A 130 7.75 -0.05 22.82
CA VAL A 130 9.00 0.48 23.36
C VAL A 130 9.80 1.20 22.27
N GLU A 131 9.87 0.63 21.07
CA GLU A 131 10.63 1.18 19.95
C GLU A 131 9.97 2.41 19.31
N VAL A 132 8.65 2.57 19.45
CA VAL A 132 7.92 3.71 18.87
C VAL A 132 7.73 4.90 19.83
N LYS A 133 8.13 4.76 21.10
CA LYS A 133 7.85 5.77 22.12
C LYS A 133 8.57 7.09 21.81
N GLY A 134 7.80 8.13 21.48
CA GLY A 134 8.31 9.47 21.23
C GLY A 134 9.04 9.65 19.90
N VAL A 135 8.99 8.66 19.01
CA VAL A 135 9.62 8.74 17.69
C VAL A 135 8.57 8.84 16.58
N LYS A 136 8.95 9.45 15.46
CA LYS A 136 8.14 9.45 14.24
C LYS A 136 8.46 8.27 13.33
N ARG A 137 9.64 7.67 13.49
CA ARG A 137 10.17 6.60 12.66
C ARG A 137 11.00 5.64 13.51
N LEU A 138 10.86 4.36 13.23
CA LEU A 138 11.68 3.29 13.79
C LEU A 138 13.11 3.37 13.25
N SER A 139 14.09 3.22 14.13
CA SER A 139 15.50 3.06 13.78
C SER A 139 15.78 1.65 13.28
N GLY A 140 16.85 1.50 12.47
CA GLY A 140 17.28 0.21 11.96
C GLY A 140 16.40 -0.39 10.85
N ILE A 141 15.54 0.42 10.24
CA ILE A 141 14.80 0.07 9.02
C ILE A 141 15.57 0.59 7.82
N ASN A 142 16.12 -0.33 7.02
CA ASN A 142 16.78 -0.01 5.75
C ASN A 142 15.72 0.42 4.73
N THR A 143 15.89 1.62 4.18
CA THR A 143 15.05 2.13 3.11
C THR A 143 15.37 1.44 1.80
N VAL A 144 14.38 1.32 0.92
CA VAL A 144 14.59 0.74 -0.41
C VAL A 144 15.10 1.81 -1.36
N VAL A 145 16.26 1.55 -1.96
CA VAL A 145 16.90 2.45 -2.93
C VAL A 145 15.92 2.72 -4.08
N LYS A 146 15.71 4.00 -4.42
CA LYS A 146 14.71 4.53 -5.39
C LYS A 146 13.25 4.57 -4.91
N ALA A 147 12.95 4.05 -3.72
CA ALA A 147 11.63 4.14 -3.11
C ALA A 147 11.66 4.77 -1.70
N THR A 148 12.68 5.59 -1.41
CA THR A 148 12.94 6.15 -0.07
C THR A 148 11.71 6.87 0.51
N GLY A 149 11.01 7.68 -0.28
CA GLY A 149 9.81 8.38 0.18
C GLY A 149 8.68 7.44 0.62
N SER A 150 8.43 6.36 -0.14
CA SER A 150 7.42 5.37 0.22
C SER A 150 7.88 4.44 1.34
N SER A 151 9.19 4.14 1.45
CA SER A 151 9.76 3.44 2.60
C SER A 151 9.59 4.24 3.89
N ASP A 152 9.82 5.55 3.82
CA ASP A 152 9.68 6.47 4.95
C ASP A 152 8.22 6.54 5.42
N LEU A 153 7.28 6.67 4.48
CA LEU A 153 5.85 6.61 4.79
C LEU A 153 5.43 5.28 5.41
N THR A 154 5.91 4.15 4.89
CA THR A 154 5.61 2.84 5.47
C THR A 154 6.06 2.79 6.93
N ASN A 155 7.26 3.30 7.23
CA ASN A 155 7.80 3.35 8.58
C ASN A 155 6.94 4.23 9.51
N GLU A 156 6.56 5.43 9.05
CA GLU A 156 5.68 6.32 9.81
C GLU A 156 4.29 5.70 10.08
N GLU A 157 3.69 5.03 9.11
CA GLU A 157 2.39 4.37 9.29
C GLU A 157 2.47 3.18 10.25
N VAL A 158 3.58 2.43 10.26
CA VAL A 158 3.83 1.38 11.26
C VAL A 158 3.90 1.98 12.68
N VAL A 159 4.62 3.09 12.85
CA VAL A 159 4.69 3.81 14.14
C VAL A 159 3.29 4.25 14.60
N LYS A 160 2.50 4.84 13.69
CA LYS A 160 1.13 5.28 13.99
C LYS A 160 0.22 4.12 14.36
N ALA A 161 0.30 3.00 13.66
CA ALA A 161 -0.50 1.81 13.95
C ALA A 161 -0.20 1.24 15.34
N ILE A 162 1.07 1.11 15.72
CA ILE A 162 1.47 0.66 17.07
C ILE A 162 0.94 1.63 18.13
N ALA A 163 1.15 2.93 17.93
CA ALA A 163 0.68 3.96 18.88
C ALA A 163 -0.86 3.99 19.01
N LEU A 164 -1.59 3.77 17.90
CA LEU A 164 -3.04 3.70 17.88
C LEU A 164 -3.54 2.53 18.74
N ILE A 165 -2.98 1.34 18.57
CA ILE A 165 -3.41 0.16 19.33
C ILE A 165 -3.00 0.26 20.79
N GLU A 166 -1.77 0.70 21.09
CA GLU A 166 -1.31 0.92 22.46
C GLU A 166 -2.24 1.86 23.23
N LYS A 167 -2.60 3.01 22.63
CA LYS A 167 -3.50 3.98 23.25
C LYS A 167 -4.92 3.43 23.49
N ASN A 168 -5.34 2.45 22.69
CA ASN A 168 -6.70 1.89 22.72
C ASN A 168 -6.72 0.42 23.14
N HIS A 169 -5.73 -0.04 23.88
CA HIS A 169 -5.57 -1.46 24.23
C HIS A 169 -6.67 -2.00 25.15
N ALA A 170 -7.49 -1.15 25.78
CA ALA A 170 -8.66 -1.59 26.54
C ALA A 170 -9.93 -1.75 25.67
N ALA A 171 -9.85 -1.47 24.37
CA ALA A 171 -11.01 -1.30 23.51
C ALA A 171 -11.45 -2.57 22.76
N PHE A 172 -10.70 -3.67 22.80
CA PHE A 172 -11.01 -4.92 22.07
C PHE A 172 -11.00 -6.13 22.99
#